data_AF-A0A8I1ZSR0-F1
#
_entry.id   AF-A0A8I1ZSR0-F1
#
_cell.length_a   1.000
_cell.length_b   1.000
_cell.length_c   1.000
_cell.angle_alpha   90.00
_cell.angle_beta   90.00
_cell.angle_gamma   90.00
#
_symmetry.space_group_name_H-M   'P 1'
#
loop_
_entity.id
_entity.type
_entity.pdbx_description
1 polymer ?
#
loop_
_entity_poly.entity_id
_entity_poly.type
_entity_poly.pdbx_seq_one_letter_code
_entity_poly.pdbx_strand_id
1 'polypeptide(L)'
;MRVSNDGITYSSEVAYATSYRWTLSSGYGTKTVYVRFKDNSGNWMSSPAIDTIQFTATTPPEGSAVINPGGAGTPSEDKTTNEPADQAGQNEDLPLDDNVSPEPHTSIKPVIIFPEDNADNVPLTPVLESTSPSSEYNQAEWEISSDDGDLVLDLTTSSDPAELVVPDLILDPGVKYYCRVRFLDAQNKSTQWSDPLSFETIQVDPLDFNMNGIPDDQEMLIGEEIDLDGNGIIDLLQDDMKSLVTLVGEEYLSVRRSTNCKAIKRLTSFDPESIHTTDNKPADLPIGLLDFKLEVERPGDIAEVIVYLSNPAPEGSKWYFFDEMNGWKEYPYATFSPERTEVTLQLRDGDLNYGDSDGVANGIILDPCGIGVETDHTATLGVADGSKGPCFMSTSASDDAAARGALAGILFMVIWLLKKRESTKPL
;
A
#
# COMPACT_ATOMS: atom_id res chain seq x y z
N MET A 1 -17.54 -7.76 -23.92
CA MET A 1 -16.77 -7.32 -22.74
C MET A 1 -15.92 -8.48 -22.24
N ARG A 2 -14.84 -8.19 -21.53
CA ARG A 2 -14.01 -9.19 -20.84
C ARG A 2 -13.51 -8.61 -19.52
N VAL A 3 -13.34 -9.45 -18.52
CA VAL A 3 -13.04 -9.06 -17.12
C VAL A 3 -11.72 -9.71 -16.69
N SER A 4 -10.96 -9.05 -15.82
CA SER A 4 -9.67 -9.51 -15.30
C SER A 4 -9.47 -9.04 -13.86
N ASN A 5 -8.67 -9.79 -13.09
CA ASN A 5 -8.17 -9.39 -11.75
C ASN A 5 -6.77 -8.76 -11.80
N ASP A 6 -6.06 -8.85 -12.92
CA ASP A 6 -4.62 -8.52 -13.05
C ASP A 6 -4.32 -7.50 -14.17
N GLY A 7 -5.34 -7.06 -14.91
CA GLY A 7 -5.19 -6.15 -16.06
C GLY A 7 -4.57 -6.77 -17.32
N ILE A 8 -4.09 -8.02 -17.24
CA ILE A 8 -3.29 -8.69 -18.26
C ILE A 8 -4.06 -9.91 -18.81
N THR A 9 -4.42 -10.85 -17.95
CA THR A 9 -5.13 -12.07 -18.31
C THR A 9 -6.63 -11.85 -18.22
N TYR A 10 -7.26 -11.63 -19.37
CA TYR A 10 -8.70 -11.47 -19.45
C TYR A 10 -9.43 -12.79 -19.64
N SER A 11 -10.64 -12.85 -19.09
CA SER A 11 -11.61 -13.88 -19.41
C SER A 11 -11.89 -13.94 -20.92
N SER A 12 -12.49 -15.06 -21.33
CA SER A 12 -13.07 -15.16 -22.68
C SER A 12 -14.08 -14.04 -22.93
N GLU A 13 -14.16 -13.57 -24.19
CA GLU A 13 -15.12 -12.53 -24.59
C GLU A 13 -16.56 -12.97 -24.29
N VAL A 14 -17.29 -12.13 -23.57
CA VAL A 14 -18.72 -12.30 -23.28
C VAL A 14 -19.52 -11.13 -23.85
N ALA A 15 -20.80 -11.34 -24.13
CA ALA A 15 -21.70 -10.26 -24.54
C ALA A 15 -21.75 -9.16 -23.46
N TYR A 16 -21.93 -7.91 -23.87
CA TYR A 16 -22.11 -6.81 -22.91
C TYR A 16 -23.35 -7.06 -22.04
N ALA A 17 -23.19 -6.88 -20.73
CA ALA A 17 -24.27 -6.92 -19.75
C ALA A 17 -24.04 -5.84 -18.69
N THR A 18 -25.12 -5.31 -18.11
CA THR A 18 -25.04 -4.30 -17.04
C THR A 18 -24.69 -4.91 -15.68
N SER A 19 -24.67 -6.24 -15.57
CA SER A 19 -24.15 -6.99 -14.43
C SER A 19 -23.46 -8.26 -14.90
N TYR A 20 -22.35 -8.61 -14.24
CA TYR A 20 -21.57 -9.80 -14.55
C TYR A 20 -21.04 -10.41 -13.26
N ARG A 21 -21.14 -11.74 -13.12
CA ARG A 21 -20.58 -12.44 -11.95
C ARG A 21 -19.12 -12.71 -12.21
N TRP A 22 -18.27 -12.27 -11.28
CA TRP A 22 -16.83 -12.44 -11.35
C TRP A 22 -16.30 -12.89 -10.00
N THR A 23 -15.26 -13.73 -10.04
CA THR A 23 -14.56 -14.21 -8.85
C THR A 23 -13.27 -13.42 -8.71
N LEU A 24 -13.12 -12.72 -7.59
CA LEU A 24 -11.90 -11.97 -7.28
C LEU A 24 -10.74 -12.92 -7.01
N SER A 25 -9.53 -12.38 -7.09
CA SER A 25 -8.35 -13.05 -6.52
C SER A 25 -8.59 -13.31 -5.02
N SER A 26 -8.00 -14.41 -4.53
CA SER A 26 -8.03 -14.77 -3.11
C SER A 26 -7.30 -13.72 -2.25
N GLY A 27 -7.41 -13.87 -0.92
CA GLY A 27 -6.79 -12.96 0.06
C GLY A 27 -7.65 -11.73 0.34
N TYR A 28 -7.33 -11.02 1.43
CA TYR A 28 -7.99 -9.77 1.83
C TYR A 28 -7.33 -8.56 1.14
N GLY A 29 -7.76 -7.34 1.46
CA GLY A 29 -7.21 -6.11 0.90
C GLY A 29 -7.89 -5.65 -0.40
N THR A 30 -7.31 -4.61 -1.01
CA THR A 30 -7.89 -3.93 -2.17
C THR A 30 -7.74 -4.81 -3.39
N LYS A 31 -8.86 -5.20 -4.00
CA LYS A 31 -8.91 -6.00 -5.22
C LYS A 31 -9.31 -5.12 -6.39
N THR A 32 -8.41 -4.96 -7.36
CA THR A 32 -8.70 -4.22 -8.58
C THR A 32 -9.34 -5.14 -9.62
N VAL A 33 -10.44 -4.69 -10.22
CA VAL A 33 -11.11 -5.40 -11.32
C VAL A 33 -11.00 -4.55 -12.58
N TYR A 34 -10.56 -5.18 -13.66
CA TYR A 34 -10.38 -4.55 -14.96
C TYR A 34 -11.45 -5.04 -15.92
N VAL A 35 -12.05 -4.13 -16.67
CA VAL A 35 -13.02 -4.44 -17.72
C VAL A 35 -12.61 -3.78 -19.04
N ARG A 36 -12.62 -4.56 -20.12
CA ARG A 36 -12.53 -4.01 -21.48
C ARG A 36 -13.83 -4.23 -22.24
N PHE A 37 -14.23 -3.20 -22.97
CA PHE A 37 -15.34 -3.26 -23.93
C PHE A 37 -14.80 -3.31 -25.35
N LYS A 38 -15.56 -3.95 -26.23
CA LYS A 38 -15.28 -4.05 -27.65
C LYS A 38 -16.33 -3.25 -28.40
N ASP A 39 -15.92 -2.41 -29.34
CA ASP A 39 -16.85 -1.66 -30.18
C ASP A 39 -17.50 -2.57 -31.25
N ASN A 40 -18.47 -2.03 -31.98
CA ASN A 40 -19.16 -2.76 -33.03
C ASN A 40 -18.28 -3.02 -34.28
N SER A 41 -17.10 -2.40 -34.34
CA SER A 41 -16.08 -2.60 -35.38
C SER A 41 -15.06 -3.68 -35.00
N GLY A 42 -15.17 -4.24 -33.78
CA GLY A 42 -14.30 -5.30 -33.28
C GLY A 42 -13.05 -4.81 -32.54
N ASN A 43 -12.91 -3.51 -32.30
CA ASN A 43 -11.77 -2.94 -31.58
C ASN A 43 -12.02 -2.98 -30.07
N TRP A 44 -11.01 -3.37 -29.31
CA TRP A 44 -11.04 -3.28 -27.85
C TRP A 44 -10.63 -1.88 -27.40
N MET A 45 -11.14 -1.46 -26.24
CA MET A 45 -10.59 -0.31 -25.54
C MET A 45 -9.07 -0.46 -25.35
N SER A 46 -8.35 0.62 -25.62
CA SER A 46 -6.91 0.74 -25.40
C SER A 46 -6.59 0.64 -23.90
N SER A 47 -7.32 1.39 -23.08
CA SER A 47 -7.24 1.36 -21.61
C SER A 47 -8.48 0.69 -21.02
N PRO A 48 -8.34 -0.25 -20.07
CA PRO A 48 -9.49 -0.85 -19.39
C PRO A 48 -10.18 0.17 -18.47
N ALA A 49 -11.48 0.01 -18.28
CA ALA A 49 -12.15 0.60 -17.13
C ALA A 49 -11.78 -0.21 -15.89
N ILE A 50 -11.54 0.47 -14.76
CA ILE A 50 -11.14 -0.16 -13.51
C ILE A 50 -12.11 0.19 -12.40
N ASP A 51 -12.19 -0.69 -11.41
CA ASP A 51 -12.86 -0.45 -10.13
C ASP A 51 -12.11 -1.23 -9.04
N THR A 52 -12.17 -0.77 -7.80
CA THR A 52 -11.46 -1.40 -6.67
C THR A 52 -12.44 -1.83 -5.59
N ILE A 53 -12.24 -3.03 -5.07
CA ILE A 53 -13.08 -3.61 -4.00
C ILE A 53 -12.18 -3.88 -2.80
N GLN A 54 -12.42 -3.18 -1.70
CA GLN A 54 -11.75 -3.49 -0.43
C GLN A 54 -12.40 -4.74 0.18
N PHE A 55 -11.68 -5.86 0.18
CA PHE A 55 -12.17 -7.11 0.76
C PHE A 55 -11.59 -7.29 2.16
N THR A 56 -12.41 -7.05 3.19
CA THR A 56 -11.97 -7.14 4.59
C THR A 56 -12.45 -8.43 5.25
N ALA A 57 -11.66 -8.92 6.19
CA ALA A 57 -12.10 -9.94 7.12
C ALA A 57 -13.14 -9.32 8.06
N THR A 58 -14.39 -9.80 8.03
CA THR A 58 -15.32 -9.50 9.11
C THR A 58 -14.92 -10.33 10.31
N THR A 59 -14.39 -9.70 11.36
CA THR A 59 -14.31 -10.35 12.68
C THR A 59 -15.72 -10.81 13.08
N PRO A 60 -15.92 -12.06 13.50
CA PRO A 60 -17.19 -12.47 14.08
C PRO A 60 -17.49 -11.55 15.25
N PRO A 61 -18.72 -11.01 15.41
CA PRO A 61 -19.04 -10.21 16.57
C PRO A 61 -18.76 -11.02 17.83
N GLU A 62 -17.93 -10.47 18.73
CA GLU A 62 -17.66 -11.07 20.04
C GLU A 62 -19.01 -11.35 20.73
N GLY A 63 -19.31 -12.64 20.94
CA GLY A 63 -20.53 -13.06 21.64
C GLY A 63 -21.33 -14.20 21.00
N SER A 64 -20.87 -14.86 19.93
CA SER A 64 -21.51 -16.09 19.46
C SER A 64 -20.85 -17.32 20.08
N ALA A 65 -21.40 -17.77 21.23
CA ALA A 65 -21.08 -19.06 21.80
C ALA A 65 -21.30 -20.17 20.75
N VAL A 66 -20.24 -20.92 20.44
CA VAL A 66 -20.34 -22.14 19.63
C VAL A 66 -21.08 -23.19 20.45
N ILE A 67 -22.37 -23.33 20.22
CA ILE A 67 -23.14 -24.53 20.57
C ILE A 67 -22.82 -25.58 19.50
N ASN A 68 -22.09 -26.62 19.89
CA ASN A 68 -21.83 -27.79 19.05
C ASN A 68 -23.14 -28.40 18.54
N PRO A 69 -23.35 -28.58 17.21
CA PRO A 69 -24.38 -29.47 16.71
C PRO A 69 -23.76 -30.86 16.56
N GLY A 70 -23.85 -31.67 17.61
CA GLY A 70 -23.25 -33.01 17.62
C GLY A 70 -23.79 -33.90 18.73
N GLY A 71 -25.12 -33.97 18.85
CA GLY A 71 -25.80 -34.82 19.82
C GLY A 71 -27.07 -35.43 19.22
N ALA A 72 -26.91 -36.27 18.19
CA ALA A 72 -27.98 -37.18 17.77
C ALA A 72 -28.04 -38.33 18.78
N GLY A 73 -29.09 -38.36 19.59
CA GLY A 73 -29.29 -39.37 20.61
C GLY A 73 -29.63 -40.76 20.07
N THR A 74 -29.44 -41.77 20.91
CA THR A 74 -30.35 -42.89 21.19
C THR A 74 -29.77 -43.71 22.37
N PRO A 75 -30.60 -44.47 23.10
CA PRO A 75 -30.65 -44.37 24.56
C PRO A 75 -29.89 -45.45 25.33
N SER A 76 -29.56 -45.06 26.55
CA SER A 76 -29.24 -45.85 27.75
C SER A 76 -29.68 -47.32 27.71
N GLU A 77 -28.70 -48.23 27.77
CA GLU A 77 -28.84 -49.51 28.48
C GLU A 77 -27.90 -49.51 29.69
N ASP A 78 -28.54 -49.47 30.85
CA ASP A 78 -28.00 -49.81 32.14
C ASP A 78 -27.69 -51.31 32.17
N LYS A 79 -26.43 -51.68 32.45
CA LYS A 79 -26.17 -52.96 33.10
C LYS A 79 -24.90 -52.91 33.94
N THR A 80 -25.13 -52.56 35.19
CA THR A 80 -24.35 -52.99 36.34
C THR A 80 -24.15 -54.51 36.36
N THR A 81 -22.91 -54.97 36.54
CA THR A 81 -22.61 -56.23 37.25
C THR A 81 -21.37 -56.07 38.12
N ASN A 82 -21.57 -56.38 39.39
CA ASN A 82 -20.66 -56.41 40.52
C ASN A 82 -19.48 -57.41 40.32
N GLU A 83 -18.29 -56.99 40.79
CA GLU A 83 -17.30 -57.65 41.70
C GLU A 83 -17.13 -59.20 41.76
N PRO A 84 -16.06 -59.76 42.40
CA PRO A 84 -14.81 -59.17 42.94
C PRO A 84 -13.55 -60.04 42.69
N ALA A 85 -12.35 -59.56 43.07
CA ALA A 85 -11.24 -60.31 43.71
C ALA A 85 -9.97 -59.43 43.68
N ASP A 86 -9.50 -58.92 44.83
CA ASP A 86 -8.67 -59.57 45.86
C ASP A 86 -7.17 -59.35 45.62
N GLN A 87 -6.51 -59.04 46.73
CA GLN A 87 -5.15 -58.55 46.93
C GLN A 87 -4.09 -59.57 46.52
N ALA A 88 -2.97 -59.09 45.96
CA ALA A 88 -1.61 -59.40 46.43
C ALA A 88 -0.58 -58.76 45.50
N GLY A 89 0.32 -57.95 46.06
CA GLY A 89 1.44 -57.38 45.35
C GLY A 89 2.54 -58.39 45.02
N GLN A 90 3.36 -58.04 44.05
CA GLN A 90 4.82 -58.17 44.07
C GLN A 90 5.42 -57.27 42.98
N ASN A 91 6.03 -56.19 43.46
CA ASN A 91 7.22 -55.47 43.01
C ASN A 91 7.82 -55.92 41.66
N GLU A 92 8.13 -54.97 40.77
CA GLU A 92 9.52 -54.66 40.41
C GLU A 92 9.65 -53.17 40.07
N ASP A 93 10.58 -52.55 40.79
CA ASP A 93 11.01 -51.16 40.77
C ASP A 93 11.91 -50.97 39.53
N LEU A 94 11.45 -50.22 38.53
CA LEU A 94 12.29 -49.68 37.46
C LEU A 94 12.38 -48.17 37.68
N PRO A 95 13.58 -47.59 37.81
CA PRO A 95 13.74 -46.18 38.17
C PRO A 95 13.14 -45.29 37.07
N LEU A 96 12.38 -44.28 37.49
CA LEU A 96 12.02 -43.13 36.68
C LEU A 96 13.32 -42.42 36.29
N ASP A 97 13.77 -42.64 35.06
CA ASP A 97 14.72 -41.75 34.41
C ASP A 97 13.96 -40.47 34.02
N ASP A 98 13.88 -39.54 34.97
CA ASP A 98 13.38 -38.17 34.79
C ASP A 98 14.37 -37.34 33.96
N ASN A 99 14.81 -37.86 32.82
CA ASN A 99 15.54 -37.12 31.83
C ASN A 99 15.03 -37.45 30.43
N VAL A 100 13.73 -37.27 30.23
CA VAL A 100 13.24 -36.84 28.92
C VAL A 100 13.80 -35.42 28.73
N SER A 101 15.01 -35.38 28.17
CA SER A 101 15.49 -34.21 27.43
C SER A 101 14.31 -33.68 26.61
N PRO A 102 13.99 -32.38 26.67
CA PRO A 102 12.98 -31.84 25.76
C PRO A 102 13.41 -32.27 24.35
N GLU A 103 12.48 -32.92 23.64
CA GLU A 103 12.56 -33.12 22.20
C GLU A 103 13.19 -31.86 21.58
N PRO A 104 14.16 -31.99 20.67
CA PRO A 104 14.84 -30.82 20.11
C PRO A 104 13.75 -29.90 19.59
N HIS A 105 13.74 -28.65 20.05
CA HIS A 105 12.91 -27.60 19.47
C HIS A 105 13.12 -27.68 17.97
N THR A 106 12.17 -28.28 17.26
CA THR A 106 12.24 -28.39 15.81
C THR A 106 12.23 -26.96 15.36
N SER A 107 13.35 -26.55 14.80
CA SER A 107 13.52 -25.19 14.36
C SER A 107 12.40 -24.87 13.39
N ILE A 108 11.47 -24.01 13.82
CA ILE A 108 10.33 -23.64 13.02
C ILE A 108 10.85 -22.66 11.98
N LYS A 109 10.60 -22.99 10.71
CA LYS A 109 11.03 -22.21 9.57
C LYS A 109 9.80 -21.93 8.70
N PRO A 110 9.46 -20.66 8.43
CA PRO A 110 8.37 -20.34 7.54
C PRO A 110 8.72 -20.70 6.10
N VAL A 111 7.70 -20.85 5.26
CA VAL A 111 7.84 -21.09 3.82
C VAL A 111 7.02 -20.03 3.08
N ILE A 112 7.64 -19.35 2.12
CA ILE A 112 6.92 -18.46 1.20
C ILE A 112 6.20 -19.35 0.18
N ILE A 113 4.89 -19.14 0.05
CA ILE A 113 3.99 -19.93 -0.79
C ILE A 113 3.45 -19.14 -2.00
N PHE A 114 3.60 -17.82 -1.99
CA PHE A 114 3.27 -16.97 -3.13
C PHE A 114 4.22 -15.76 -3.19
N PRO A 115 4.71 -15.37 -4.39
CA PRO A 115 4.59 -16.11 -5.66
C PRO A 115 5.25 -17.50 -5.60
N GLU A 116 5.04 -18.33 -6.63
CA GLU A 116 5.76 -19.61 -6.72
C GLU A 116 7.27 -19.37 -6.88
N ASP A 117 8.11 -20.29 -6.40
CA ASP A 117 9.56 -20.14 -6.54
C ASP A 117 10.00 -20.18 -8.02
N ASN A 118 10.83 -19.22 -8.41
CA ASN A 118 11.23 -18.90 -9.77
C ASN A 118 10.06 -18.44 -10.68
N ALA A 119 9.01 -17.86 -10.11
CA ALA A 119 7.95 -17.23 -10.89
C ALA A 119 8.50 -16.12 -11.80
N ASP A 120 7.91 -15.99 -12.98
CA ASP A 120 8.21 -14.95 -13.97
C ASP A 120 7.03 -13.97 -14.09
N ASN A 121 7.32 -12.78 -14.65
CA ASN A 121 6.32 -11.73 -14.86
C ASN A 121 5.56 -11.33 -13.59
N VAL A 122 6.24 -11.36 -12.45
CA VAL A 122 5.67 -10.90 -11.19
C VAL A 122 5.46 -9.38 -11.27
N PRO A 123 4.29 -8.85 -10.85
CA PRO A 123 4.06 -7.39 -10.81
C PRO A 123 5.13 -6.65 -9.97
N LEU A 124 5.18 -5.33 -10.07
CA LEU A 124 6.11 -4.51 -9.27
C LEU A 124 5.65 -4.30 -7.81
N THR A 125 4.37 -4.55 -7.53
CA THR A 125 3.76 -4.53 -6.18
C THR A 125 3.12 -5.89 -5.86
N PRO A 126 3.88 -7.00 -5.87
CA PRO A 126 3.31 -8.32 -5.62
C PRO A 126 2.88 -8.45 -4.17
N VAL A 127 1.90 -9.32 -3.94
CA VAL A 127 1.63 -9.86 -2.61
C VAL A 127 2.59 -11.02 -2.41
N LEU A 128 3.31 -11.04 -1.30
CA LEU A 128 4.08 -12.18 -0.80
C LEU A 128 3.27 -12.86 0.29
N GLU A 129 3.06 -14.17 0.16
CA GLU A 129 2.35 -14.95 1.18
C GLU A 129 3.25 -16.05 1.72
N SER A 130 3.18 -16.29 3.03
CA SER A 130 3.90 -17.35 3.71
C SER A 130 2.97 -18.30 4.47
N THR A 131 3.51 -19.41 4.94
CA THR A 131 2.83 -20.28 5.90
C THR A 131 2.44 -19.51 7.16
N SER A 132 1.21 -19.66 7.63
CA SER A 132 0.74 -18.93 8.82
C SER A 132 1.61 -19.22 10.06
N PRO A 133 1.97 -18.19 10.84
CA PRO A 133 2.66 -18.38 12.11
C PRO A 133 1.78 -19.08 13.15
N SER A 134 2.42 -19.69 14.15
CA SER A 134 1.74 -20.05 15.39
C SER A 134 1.37 -18.81 16.19
N SER A 135 0.37 -18.92 17.07
CA SER A 135 -0.27 -17.78 17.75
C SER A 135 0.65 -16.91 18.61
N GLU A 136 1.82 -17.40 19.00
CA GLU A 136 2.82 -16.66 19.75
C GLU A 136 3.60 -15.65 18.91
N TYR A 137 3.67 -15.84 17.58
CA TYR A 137 4.31 -14.90 16.69
C TYR A 137 3.26 -13.99 16.06
N ASN A 138 3.39 -12.70 16.34
CA ASN A 138 2.45 -11.67 15.93
C ASN A 138 3.06 -10.63 14.98
N GLN A 139 4.32 -10.83 14.61
CA GLN A 139 5.07 -9.98 13.71
C GLN A 139 5.84 -10.82 12.70
N ALA A 140 6.17 -10.22 11.56
CA ALA A 140 7.04 -10.82 10.56
C ALA A 140 8.06 -9.81 10.06
N GLU A 141 9.28 -10.26 9.85
CA GLU A 141 10.33 -9.49 9.21
C GLU A 141 10.57 -10.09 7.83
N TRP A 142 10.41 -9.25 6.82
CA TRP A 142 10.53 -9.56 5.41
C TRP A 142 11.76 -8.87 4.85
N GLU A 143 12.55 -9.61 4.10
CA GLU A 143 13.67 -9.05 3.35
C GLU A 143 13.52 -9.39 1.88
N ILE A 144 13.83 -8.43 1.00
CA ILE A 144 13.95 -8.63 -0.44
C ILE A 144 15.34 -8.13 -0.87
N SER A 145 16.03 -8.93 -1.67
CA SER A 145 17.35 -8.58 -2.22
C SER A 145 17.37 -8.72 -3.73
N SER A 146 18.14 -7.88 -4.41
CA SER A 146 18.41 -7.98 -5.84
C SER A 146 19.26 -9.22 -6.18
N ASP A 147 19.43 -9.54 -7.47
CA ASP A 147 20.29 -10.64 -7.92
C ASP A 147 21.78 -10.43 -7.60
N ASP A 148 22.20 -9.17 -7.42
CA ASP A 148 23.55 -8.81 -6.96
C ASP A 148 23.72 -8.96 -5.44
N GLY A 149 22.64 -9.23 -4.71
CA GLY A 149 22.62 -9.46 -3.26
C GLY A 149 22.43 -8.20 -2.41
N ASP A 150 22.14 -7.06 -3.03
CA ASP A 150 21.82 -5.82 -2.31
C ASP A 150 20.41 -5.89 -1.72
N LEU A 151 20.26 -5.48 -0.46
CA LEU A 151 18.98 -5.49 0.25
C LEU A 151 18.14 -4.29 -0.21
N VAL A 152 17.00 -4.56 -0.87
CA VAL A 152 16.09 -3.53 -1.39
C VAL A 152 14.86 -3.30 -0.50
N LEU A 153 14.62 -4.19 0.47
CA LEU A 153 13.56 -4.05 1.46
C LEU A 153 13.94 -4.81 2.74
N ASP A 154 13.72 -4.19 3.89
CA ASP A 154 13.78 -4.79 5.24
C ASP A 154 12.62 -4.20 6.06
N LEU A 155 11.52 -4.94 6.16
CA LEU A 155 10.28 -4.45 6.75
C LEU A 155 9.75 -5.40 7.82
N THR A 156 9.39 -4.85 8.98
CA THR A 156 8.66 -5.58 10.03
C THR A 156 7.17 -5.25 10.01
N THR A 157 6.32 -6.24 9.75
CA THR A 157 4.86 -6.12 9.78
C THR A 157 4.29 -6.68 11.08
N SER A 158 3.15 -6.14 11.54
CA SER A 158 2.50 -6.53 12.81
C SER A 158 0.99 -6.78 12.73
N SER A 159 0.34 -6.42 11.63
CA SER A 159 -1.11 -6.58 11.41
C SER A 159 -1.46 -7.91 10.72
N ASP A 160 -0.65 -8.32 9.74
CA ASP A 160 -0.72 -9.62 9.09
C ASP A 160 0.70 -10.16 8.88
N PRO A 161 1.25 -10.98 9.81
CA PRO A 161 2.61 -11.47 9.67
C PRO A 161 2.77 -12.45 8.50
N ALA A 162 1.70 -13.07 8.00
CA ALA A 162 1.81 -14.07 6.94
C ALA A 162 1.82 -13.47 5.52
N GLU A 163 1.47 -12.20 5.37
CA GLU A 163 1.30 -11.52 4.09
C GLU A 163 2.08 -10.20 4.05
N LEU A 164 2.71 -9.90 2.92
CA LEU A 164 3.31 -8.60 2.63
C LEU A 164 2.89 -8.14 1.24
N VAL A 165 2.20 -7.00 1.14
CA VAL A 165 2.11 -6.29 -0.13
C VAL A 165 3.42 -5.51 -0.27
N VAL A 166 4.23 -5.87 -1.27
CA VAL A 166 5.48 -5.13 -1.50
C VAL A 166 5.13 -3.70 -1.89
N PRO A 167 5.66 -2.69 -1.17
CA PRO A 167 5.41 -1.29 -1.48
C PRO A 167 5.80 -0.93 -2.91
N ASP A 168 5.17 0.10 -3.46
CA ASP A 168 5.53 0.62 -4.78
C ASP A 168 6.99 1.11 -4.78
N LEU A 169 7.58 1.19 -5.98
CA LEU A 169 8.96 1.64 -6.25
C LEU A 169 10.10 0.78 -5.68
N ILE A 170 9.83 -0.18 -4.79
CA ILE A 170 10.85 -1.11 -4.26
C ILE A 170 11.44 -1.96 -5.39
N LEU A 171 10.58 -2.51 -6.25
CA LEU A 171 10.99 -3.41 -7.33
C LEU A 171 11.12 -2.68 -8.66
N ASP A 172 12.14 -3.06 -9.42
CA ASP A 172 12.39 -2.57 -10.78
C ASP A 172 11.94 -3.60 -11.83
N PRO A 173 11.51 -3.17 -13.03
CA PRO A 173 11.10 -4.08 -14.09
C PRO A 173 12.28 -4.87 -14.67
N GLY A 174 12.04 -6.14 -14.98
CA GLY A 174 13.00 -7.06 -15.59
C GLY A 174 14.15 -7.48 -14.67
N VAL A 175 13.95 -7.40 -13.36
CA VAL A 175 14.95 -7.74 -12.34
C VAL A 175 14.54 -9.00 -11.60
N LYS A 176 15.53 -9.87 -11.33
CA LYS A 176 15.37 -11.02 -10.46
C LYS A 176 15.63 -10.62 -9.00
N TYR A 177 14.72 -11.03 -8.13
CA TYR A 177 14.81 -10.80 -6.69
C TYR A 177 14.78 -12.11 -5.91
N TYR A 178 15.28 -12.04 -4.68
CA TYR A 178 15.19 -13.09 -3.67
C TYR A 178 14.50 -12.52 -2.44
N CYS A 179 13.51 -13.22 -1.91
CA CYS A 179 12.83 -12.82 -0.68
C CYS A 179 12.91 -13.91 0.40
N ARG A 180 12.92 -13.48 1.66
CA ARG A 180 12.85 -14.36 2.82
C ARG A 180 12.05 -13.72 3.95
N VAL A 181 11.49 -14.55 4.82
CA VAL A 181 10.69 -14.12 5.96
C VAL A 181 11.08 -14.85 7.24
N ARG A 182 10.93 -14.19 8.38
CA ARG A 182 10.93 -14.82 9.71
C ARG A 182 9.83 -14.23 10.58
N PHE A 183 9.31 -15.00 11.52
CA PHE A 183 8.30 -14.51 12.46
C PHE A 183 8.93 -14.09 13.78
N LEU A 184 8.35 -13.08 14.43
CA LEU A 184 8.77 -12.55 15.72
C LEU A 184 7.62 -12.60 16.72
N ASP A 185 7.94 -12.97 17.96
CA ASP A 185 7.00 -12.89 19.08
C ASP A 185 6.98 -11.46 19.67
N ALA A 186 6.11 -11.25 20.65
CA ALA A 186 5.99 -9.97 21.35
C ALA A 186 7.23 -9.56 22.17
N GLN A 187 8.27 -10.40 22.25
CA GLN A 187 9.56 -10.13 22.87
C GLN A 187 10.69 -10.02 21.82
N ASN A 188 10.35 -9.93 20.53
CA ASN A 188 11.27 -9.92 19.38
C ASN A 188 12.14 -11.18 19.27
N LYS A 189 11.72 -12.29 19.85
CA LYS A 189 12.35 -13.58 19.61
C LYS A 189 11.84 -14.13 18.29
N SER A 190 12.76 -14.51 17.42
CA SER A 190 12.44 -14.89 16.05
C SER A 190 12.49 -16.41 15.80
N THR A 191 11.75 -16.84 14.79
CA THR A 191 11.96 -18.13 14.11
C THR A 191 13.28 -18.12 13.33
N GLN A 192 13.65 -19.26 12.73
CA GLN A 192 14.62 -19.21 11.63
C GLN A 192 14.02 -18.45 10.44
N TRP A 193 14.91 -17.87 9.62
CA TRP A 193 14.57 -17.40 8.27
C TRP A 193 14.08 -18.54 7.40
N SER A 194 13.11 -18.25 6.52
CA SER A 194 12.69 -19.12 5.43
C SER A 194 13.86 -19.47 4.48
N ASP A 195 13.64 -20.46 3.63
CA ASP A 195 14.52 -20.62 2.47
C ASP A 195 14.26 -19.41 1.57
N PRO A 196 15.29 -18.87 0.90
CA PRO A 196 15.08 -17.78 -0.03
C PRO A 196 14.22 -18.30 -1.19
N LEU A 197 13.15 -17.58 -1.48
CA LEU A 197 12.34 -17.75 -2.68
C LEU A 197 12.81 -16.72 -3.70
N SER A 198 12.85 -17.08 -4.99
CA SER A 198 13.18 -16.12 -6.05
C SER A 198 12.05 -15.89 -7.02
N PHE A 199 12.02 -14.71 -7.64
CA PHE A 199 11.08 -14.38 -8.71
C PHE A 199 11.67 -13.31 -9.63
N GLU A 200 11.15 -13.20 -10.84
CA GLU A 200 11.51 -12.17 -11.82
C GLU A 200 10.30 -11.27 -12.11
N THR A 201 10.53 -9.95 -12.06
CA THR A 201 9.47 -8.96 -12.30
C THR A 201 9.08 -8.87 -13.77
N ILE A 202 7.93 -8.25 -14.04
CA ILE A 202 7.52 -7.85 -15.39
C ILE A 202 8.62 -7.05 -16.09
N GLN A 203 8.82 -7.28 -17.39
CA GLN A 203 9.93 -6.68 -18.15
C GLN A 203 9.75 -5.18 -18.42
N VAL A 204 8.50 -4.71 -18.43
CA VAL A 204 8.14 -3.31 -18.72
C VAL A 204 7.05 -2.91 -17.73
N ASP A 205 7.18 -1.74 -17.12
CA ASP A 205 6.13 -1.16 -16.30
C ASP A 205 4.94 -0.77 -17.22
N PRO A 206 3.72 -1.28 -17.00
CA PRO A 206 2.56 -0.94 -17.82
C PRO A 206 2.14 0.54 -17.71
N LEU A 207 2.68 1.27 -16.74
CA LEU A 207 2.46 2.72 -16.57
C LEU A 207 3.57 3.54 -17.23
N ASP A 208 4.76 3.00 -17.46
CA ASP A 208 5.92 3.67 -18.06
C ASP A 208 6.46 2.79 -19.21
N PHE A 209 5.84 2.91 -20.38
CA PHE A 209 6.16 2.03 -21.52
C PHE A 209 7.51 2.36 -22.16
N ASN A 210 7.94 3.62 -22.05
CA ASN A 210 9.21 4.06 -22.61
C ASN A 210 10.38 3.88 -21.63
N MET A 211 10.10 3.48 -20.38
CA MET A 211 11.03 3.19 -19.30
C MET A 211 11.92 4.39 -18.95
N ASN A 212 11.38 5.60 -19.02
CA ASN A 212 12.11 6.81 -18.67
C ASN A 212 11.96 7.18 -17.20
N GLY A 213 11.23 6.41 -16.39
CA GLY A 213 10.99 6.65 -14.98
C GLY A 213 9.86 7.63 -14.67
N ILE A 214 9.00 7.96 -15.64
CA ILE A 214 7.80 8.79 -15.46
C ILE A 214 6.62 8.02 -16.08
N PRO A 215 5.48 7.89 -15.38
CA PRO A 215 4.30 7.29 -15.99
C PRO A 215 3.86 8.05 -17.26
N ASP A 216 3.57 7.30 -18.33
CA ASP A 216 3.15 7.80 -19.65
C ASP A 216 1.96 8.79 -19.58
N ASP A 217 1.06 8.64 -18.60
CA ASP A 217 -0.09 9.52 -18.40
C ASP A 217 0.22 10.81 -17.62
N GLN A 218 1.41 10.90 -17.05
CA GLN A 218 1.95 12.05 -16.33
C GLN A 218 3.08 12.74 -17.12
N GLU A 219 3.49 12.18 -18.26
CA GLU A 219 4.49 12.80 -19.12
C GLU A 219 4.03 14.14 -19.68
N MET A 220 4.96 15.08 -19.76
CA MET A 220 4.74 16.30 -20.52
C MET A 220 4.68 15.99 -22.03
N LEU A 221 3.79 16.69 -22.73
CA LEU A 221 3.67 16.53 -24.17
C LEU A 221 4.90 17.10 -24.90
N ILE A 222 5.39 16.37 -25.89
CA ILE A 222 6.47 16.82 -26.78
C ILE A 222 6.05 18.13 -27.46
N GLY A 223 6.77 19.22 -27.18
CA GLY A 223 6.53 20.55 -27.73
C GLY A 223 6.20 21.64 -26.69
N GLU A 224 5.97 21.24 -25.44
CA GLU A 224 5.93 22.18 -24.32
C GLU A 224 7.35 22.72 -24.03
N GLU A 225 7.55 24.03 -24.18
CA GLU A 225 8.84 24.70 -23.95
C GLU A 225 8.97 25.15 -22.48
N ILE A 226 8.72 24.22 -21.55
CA ILE A 226 8.77 24.49 -20.12
C ILE A 226 10.23 24.56 -19.65
N ASP A 227 10.59 25.67 -19.02
CA ASP A 227 11.91 25.99 -18.44
C ASP A 227 11.65 26.51 -17.03
N LEU A 228 11.40 25.61 -16.07
CA LEU A 228 11.00 26.00 -14.71
C LEU A 228 12.18 26.52 -13.90
N ASP A 229 13.40 26.08 -14.21
CA ASP A 229 14.61 26.55 -13.53
C ASP A 229 15.19 27.85 -14.13
N GLY A 230 14.61 28.32 -15.24
CA GLY A 230 14.91 29.61 -15.86
C GLY A 230 16.30 29.69 -16.44
N ASN A 231 16.92 28.54 -16.78
CA ASN A 231 18.29 28.47 -17.26
C ASN A 231 18.41 28.65 -18.79
N GLY A 232 17.27 28.71 -19.50
CA GLY A 232 17.18 28.87 -20.95
C GLY A 232 17.24 27.57 -21.74
N ILE A 233 17.22 26.41 -21.07
CA ILE A 233 17.16 25.07 -21.65
C ILE A 233 15.86 24.44 -21.18
N ILE A 234 15.03 23.96 -22.11
CA ILE A 234 13.78 23.27 -21.79
C ILE A 234 14.07 22.08 -20.85
N ASP A 235 13.32 21.98 -19.75
CA ASP A 235 13.53 21.00 -18.68
C ASP A 235 13.57 19.56 -19.21
N LEU A 236 12.67 19.21 -20.14
CA LEU A 236 12.61 17.89 -20.79
C LEU A 236 13.88 17.50 -21.58
N LEU A 237 14.75 18.47 -21.87
CA LEU A 237 16.00 18.25 -22.60
C LEU A 237 17.22 18.17 -21.66
N GLN A 238 17.03 18.39 -20.36
CA GLN A 238 18.09 18.32 -19.37
C GLN A 238 18.20 16.90 -18.84
N ASP A 239 19.43 16.36 -18.74
CA ASP A 239 19.68 14.97 -18.35
C ASP A 239 19.71 14.77 -16.82
N ASP A 240 19.73 15.86 -16.07
CA ASP A 240 19.83 15.89 -14.63
C ASP A 240 18.49 16.16 -13.92
N MET A 241 17.40 16.24 -14.68
CA MET A 241 16.06 16.39 -14.13
C MET A 241 15.03 15.46 -14.76
N LYS A 242 13.93 15.29 -14.04
CA LYS A 242 12.70 14.67 -14.53
C LYS A 242 11.55 15.62 -14.36
N SER A 243 10.60 15.58 -15.28
CA SER A 243 9.56 16.59 -15.40
C SER A 243 8.22 15.91 -15.71
N LEU A 244 7.21 16.14 -14.87
CA LEU A 244 5.87 15.56 -15.03
C LEU A 244 4.76 16.60 -14.89
N VAL A 245 3.54 16.16 -15.20
CA VAL A 245 2.27 16.84 -14.88
C VAL A 245 1.65 16.14 -13.68
N THR A 246 1.34 16.89 -12.62
CA THR A 246 0.78 16.32 -11.39
C THR A 246 -0.66 15.84 -11.61
N LEU A 247 -1.04 14.71 -10.98
CA LEU A 247 -2.41 14.19 -11.11
C LEU A 247 -3.44 15.09 -10.43
N VAL A 248 -3.04 15.74 -9.34
CA VAL A 248 -3.85 16.73 -8.63
C VAL A 248 -3.35 18.11 -9.02
N GLY A 249 -4.26 19.01 -9.36
CA GLY A 249 -3.95 20.37 -9.80
C GLY A 249 -3.58 20.50 -11.28
N GLU A 250 -3.15 19.41 -11.94
CA GLU A 250 -2.68 19.42 -13.34
C GLU A 250 -1.54 20.43 -13.57
N GLU A 251 -0.60 20.51 -12.61
CA GLU A 251 0.51 21.46 -12.60
C GLU A 251 1.80 20.85 -13.16
N TYR A 252 2.68 21.68 -13.73
CA TYR A 252 3.99 21.23 -14.18
C TYR A 252 4.98 21.24 -13.02
N LEU A 253 5.73 20.16 -12.89
CA LEU A 253 6.74 20.01 -11.85
C LEU A 253 7.98 19.35 -12.42
N SER A 254 9.15 19.87 -12.02
CA SER A 254 10.43 19.27 -12.36
C SER A 254 11.25 19.01 -11.11
N VAL A 255 11.93 17.87 -11.05
CA VAL A 255 12.87 17.53 -9.97
C VAL A 255 14.25 17.39 -10.58
N ARG A 256 15.21 18.18 -10.10
CA ARG A 256 16.60 18.15 -10.53
C ARG A 256 17.50 17.57 -9.44
N ARG A 257 18.43 16.71 -9.83
CA ARG A 257 19.46 16.19 -8.92
C ARG A 257 20.48 17.28 -8.58
N SER A 258 20.91 17.32 -7.32
CA SER A 258 21.95 18.22 -6.83
C SER A 258 23.09 17.39 -6.21
N THR A 259 23.37 17.57 -4.92
CA THR A 259 24.49 16.95 -4.23
C THR A 259 24.22 15.47 -3.94
N ASN A 260 25.20 14.60 -4.18
CA ASN A 260 25.17 13.15 -3.89
C ASN A 260 23.96 12.38 -4.44
N CYS A 261 23.21 12.96 -5.38
CA CYS A 261 22.14 12.28 -6.10
C CYS A 261 22.67 11.86 -7.48
N LYS A 262 22.93 10.56 -7.62
CA LYS A 262 23.51 9.97 -8.83
C LYS A 262 22.48 9.94 -9.96
N ALA A 263 21.25 9.56 -9.65
CA ALA A 263 20.15 9.54 -10.61
C ALA A 263 18.80 9.73 -9.92
N ILE A 264 17.86 10.34 -10.63
CA ILE A 264 16.43 10.19 -10.34
C ILE A 264 16.00 8.97 -11.15
N LYS A 265 15.66 7.86 -10.50
CA LYS A 265 15.22 6.64 -11.20
C LYS A 265 13.76 6.72 -11.58
N ARG A 266 12.92 7.22 -10.66
CA ARG A 266 11.48 7.37 -10.86
C ARG A 266 10.98 8.66 -10.24
N LEU A 267 10.01 9.27 -10.93
CA LEU A 267 9.24 10.42 -10.47
C LEU A 267 7.79 10.17 -10.89
N THR A 268 6.89 10.08 -9.91
CA THR A 268 5.45 9.91 -10.15
C THR A 268 4.65 10.82 -9.24
N SER A 269 3.43 11.15 -9.65
CA SER A 269 2.43 11.85 -8.85
C SER A 269 1.27 10.90 -8.53
N PHE A 270 0.67 11.05 -7.35
CA PHE A 270 -0.51 10.29 -6.97
C PHE A 270 -1.51 11.11 -6.16
N ASP A 271 -2.78 10.71 -6.24
CA ASP A 271 -3.88 11.37 -5.55
C ASP A 271 -3.93 10.93 -4.09
N PRO A 272 -3.74 11.84 -3.11
CA PRO A 272 -3.78 11.52 -1.70
C PRO A 272 -5.15 11.07 -1.19
N GLU A 273 -6.24 11.17 -1.97
CA GLU A 273 -7.53 10.55 -1.64
C GLU A 273 -7.46 9.01 -1.61
N SER A 274 -6.49 8.43 -2.33
CA SER A 274 -6.18 7.00 -2.25
C SER A 274 -5.66 6.57 -0.87
N ILE A 275 -5.16 7.52 -0.07
CA ILE A 275 -4.69 7.28 1.29
C ILE A 275 -5.83 7.52 2.28
N HIS A 276 -6.24 6.44 2.96
CA HIS A 276 -7.27 6.49 4.00
C HIS A 276 -6.75 6.91 5.39
N THR A 277 -5.43 6.89 5.60
CA THR A 277 -4.81 7.37 6.84
C THR A 277 -4.90 8.90 6.90
N THR A 278 -5.64 9.41 7.89
CA THR A 278 -5.88 10.85 8.06
C THR A 278 -5.05 11.50 9.18
N ASP A 279 -4.31 10.70 9.95
CA ASP A 279 -3.55 11.21 11.09
C ASP A 279 -2.49 12.21 10.62
N ASN A 280 -2.60 13.45 11.14
CA ASN A 280 -1.79 14.62 10.77
C ASN A 280 -1.82 14.98 9.27
N LYS A 281 -2.79 14.49 8.50
CA LYS A 281 -2.92 14.81 7.08
C LYS A 281 -3.14 16.32 6.92
N PRO A 282 -2.38 17.00 6.04
CA PRO A 282 -2.65 18.39 5.68
C PRO A 282 -4.08 18.57 5.20
N ALA A 283 -4.67 19.72 5.46
CA ALA A 283 -6.05 19.98 5.07
C ALA A 283 -6.22 20.08 3.55
N ASP A 284 -5.18 20.54 2.86
CA ASP A 284 -5.11 20.59 1.40
C ASP A 284 -3.72 20.20 0.91
N LEU A 285 -3.70 19.52 -0.24
CA LEU A 285 -2.51 19.02 -0.94
C LEU A 285 -2.63 19.48 -2.41
N PRO A 286 -2.32 20.75 -2.70
CA PRO A 286 -2.69 21.43 -3.96
C PRO A 286 -2.15 20.77 -5.23
N ILE A 287 -1.03 20.05 -5.12
CA ILE A 287 -0.40 19.31 -6.23
C ILE A 287 -0.41 17.78 -6.00
N GLY A 288 -1.19 17.34 -5.00
CA GLY A 288 -1.21 15.94 -4.57
C GLY A 288 0.08 15.53 -3.87
N LEU A 289 0.45 14.27 -4.05
CA LEU A 289 1.73 13.73 -3.62
C LEU A 289 2.62 13.41 -4.84
N LEU A 290 3.91 13.44 -4.58
CA LEU A 290 4.98 12.98 -5.43
C LEU A 290 5.59 11.75 -4.78
N ASP A 291 6.09 10.83 -5.58
CA ASP A 291 6.91 9.72 -5.11
C ASP A 291 8.20 9.69 -5.93
N PHE A 292 9.33 9.68 -5.24
CA PHE A 292 10.66 9.66 -5.84
C PHE A 292 11.33 8.33 -5.57
N LYS A 293 11.98 7.76 -6.59
CA LYS A 293 13.06 6.78 -6.39
C LYS A 293 14.37 7.44 -6.78
N LEU A 294 15.19 7.78 -5.79
CA LEU A 294 16.51 8.39 -6.02
C LEU A 294 17.60 7.33 -5.85
N GLU A 295 18.64 7.40 -6.67
CA GLU A 295 19.88 6.65 -6.47
C GLU A 295 20.95 7.60 -5.92
N VAL A 296 21.55 7.27 -4.79
CA VAL A 296 22.61 8.07 -4.16
C VAL A 296 24.00 7.56 -4.54
N GLU A 297 25.03 8.40 -4.34
CA GLU A 297 26.41 8.04 -4.69
C GLU A 297 26.96 6.87 -3.87
N ARG A 298 26.56 6.77 -2.59
CA ARG A 298 26.93 5.68 -1.69
C ARG A 298 25.81 5.39 -0.70
N PRO A 299 25.63 4.11 -0.32
CA PRO A 299 24.67 3.76 0.72
C PRO A 299 24.85 4.57 2.01
N GLY A 300 23.78 5.18 2.51
CA GLY A 300 23.76 6.03 3.69
C GLY A 300 24.05 7.53 3.45
N ASP A 301 24.32 7.94 2.22
CA ASP A 301 24.60 9.34 1.89
C ASP A 301 23.37 10.23 2.06
N ILE A 302 23.62 11.51 2.36
CA ILE A 302 22.60 12.56 2.25
C ILE A 302 22.64 13.08 0.82
N ALA A 303 21.53 12.94 0.11
CA ALA A 303 21.30 13.48 -1.21
C ALA A 303 20.48 14.78 -1.15
N GLU A 304 20.70 15.65 -2.12
CA GLU A 304 19.94 16.87 -2.31
C GLU A 304 19.27 16.86 -3.69
N VAL A 305 18.00 17.23 -3.73
CA VAL A 305 17.23 17.46 -4.97
C VAL A 305 16.54 18.81 -4.88
N ILE A 306 16.28 19.41 -6.05
CA ILE A 306 15.57 20.68 -6.15
C ILE A 306 14.29 20.44 -6.95
N VAL A 307 13.16 20.72 -6.32
CA VAL A 307 11.84 20.66 -6.94
C VAL A 307 11.49 22.05 -7.47
N TYR A 308 11.18 22.15 -8.75
CA TYR A 308 10.71 23.34 -9.44
C TYR A 308 9.20 23.25 -9.70
N LEU A 309 8.49 24.32 -9.39
CA LEU A 309 7.03 24.40 -9.47
C LEU A 309 6.61 25.41 -10.55
N SER A 310 5.65 25.04 -11.40
CA SER A 310 4.98 25.96 -12.34
C SER A 310 4.35 27.17 -11.66
N ASN A 311 3.83 26.96 -10.45
CA ASN A 311 3.18 27.97 -9.64
C ASN A 311 3.79 28.01 -8.24
N PRO A 312 3.96 29.20 -7.63
CA PRO A 312 4.43 29.33 -6.27
C PRO A 312 3.63 28.47 -5.29
N ALA A 313 4.32 27.71 -4.43
CA ALA A 313 3.66 27.00 -3.33
C ALA A 313 2.85 27.99 -2.48
N PRO A 314 1.63 27.64 -2.02
CA PRO A 314 0.80 28.56 -1.24
C PRO A 314 1.53 29.14 -0.03
N GLU A 315 1.23 30.39 0.33
CA GLU A 315 1.84 31.04 1.50
C GLU A 315 1.56 30.22 2.77
N GLY A 316 2.61 30.00 3.59
CA GLY A 316 2.50 29.19 4.81
C GLY A 316 2.46 27.67 4.62
N SER A 317 2.40 27.17 3.37
CA SER A 317 2.49 25.73 3.11
C SER A 317 3.87 25.16 3.47
N LYS A 318 3.88 23.87 3.82
CA LYS A 318 5.08 23.14 4.21
C LYS A 318 5.22 21.87 3.38
N TRP A 319 6.39 21.26 3.44
CA TRP A 319 6.61 19.94 2.86
C TRP A 319 6.19 18.87 3.85
N TYR A 320 5.51 17.82 3.40
CA TYR A 320 5.09 16.69 4.20
C TYR A 320 5.55 15.40 3.53
N PHE A 321 5.85 14.39 4.34
CA PHE A 321 5.96 13.01 3.89
C PHE A 321 4.79 12.18 4.45
N PHE A 322 4.47 11.12 3.72
CA PHE A 322 3.52 10.11 4.16
C PHE A 322 4.25 8.81 4.49
N ASP A 323 4.02 8.28 5.68
CA ASP A 323 4.51 6.95 6.08
C ASP A 323 3.31 6.10 6.48
N GLU A 324 3.18 4.90 5.92
CA GLU A 324 2.00 4.06 6.15
C GLU A 324 1.79 3.70 7.62
N MET A 325 2.88 3.56 8.38
CA MET A 325 2.85 3.16 9.79
C MET A 325 2.64 4.35 10.74
N ASN A 326 3.16 5.51 10.39
CA ASN A 326 3.25 6.68 11.27
C ASN A 326 2.40 7.87 10.80
N GLY A 327 1.73 7.74 9.66
CA GLY A 327 0.89 8.76 9.06
C GLY A 327 1.69 9.91 8.46
N TRP A 328 1.05 11.08 8.39
CA TRP A 328 1.62 12.27 7.76
C TRP A 328 2.53 13.01 8.73
N LYS A 329 3.67 13.48 8.24
CA LYS A 329 4.61 14.26 9.04
C LYS A 329 5.18 15.41 8.24
N GLU A 330 5.26 16.58 8.88
CA GLU A 330 5.97 17.72 8.32
C GLU A 330 7.45 17.37 8.14
N TYR A 331 8.01 17.70 6.98
CA TYR A 331 9.39 17.43 6.64
C TYR A 331 10.28 18.66 6.89
N PRO A 332 11.13 18.66 7.92
CA PRO A 332 11.86 19.85 8.34
C PRO A 332 13.09 20.15 7.47
N TYR A 333 13.48 19.24 6.57
CA TYR A 333 14.65 19.40 5.69
C TYR A 333 14.28 19.87 4.28
N ALA A 334 13.09 20.47 4.14
CA ALA A 334 12.66 21.18 2.94
C ALA A 334 12.87 22.69 3.09
N THR A 335 13.50 23.31 2.09
CA THR A 335 13.75 24.76 2.05
C THR A 335 13.09 25.38 0.82
N PHE A 336 12.09 26.23 1.04
CA PHE A 336 11.44 26.99 -0.03
C PHE A 336 12.25 28.23 -0.40
N SER A 337 12.35 28.51 -1.70
CA SER A 337 12.81 29.81 -2.22
C SER A 337 11.91 30.96 -1.75
N PRO A 338 12.41 32.21 -1.75
CA PRO A 338 11.59 33.38 -1.40
C PRO A 338 10.32 33.53 -2.26
N GLU A 339 10.43 33.20 -3.54
CA GLU A 339 9.35 33.21 -4.52
C GLU A 339 8.45 31.95 -4.42
N ARG A 340 8.87 30.95 -3.64
CA ARG A 340 8.19 29.66 -3.42
C ARG A 340 7.98 28.83 -4.69
N THR A 341 8.72 29.08 -5.76
CA THR A 341 8.72 28.29 -7.00
C THR A 341 9.75 27.17 -6.98
N GLU A 342 10.62 27.14 -5.98
CA GLU A 342 11.65 26.12 -5.79
C GLU A 342 11.60 25.59 -4.35
N VAL A 343 11.78 24.28 -4.21
CA VAL A 343 11.94 23.60 -2.91
C VAL A 343 13.19 22.72 -2.97
N THR A 344 14.18 23.03 -2.14
CA THR A 344 15.35 22.16 -1.96
C THR A 344 15.05 21.14 -0.87
N LEU A 345 15.19 19.85 -1.17
CA LEU A 345 15.02 18.75 -0.24
C LEU A 345 16.39 18.12 0.04
N GLN A 346 16.69 17.87 1.31
CA GLN A 346 17.80 17.01 1.72
C GLN A 346 17.22 15.71 2.23
N LEU A 347 17.67 14.58 1.72
CA LEU A 347 17.13 13.24 2.01
C LEU A 347 18.30 12.30 2.37
N ARG A 348 18.10 11.34 3.26
CA ARG A 348 19.15 10.40 3.68
C ARG A 348 18.67 8.98 3.48
N ASP A 349 19.43 8.27 2.66
CA ASP A 349 19.33 6.83 2.48
C ASP A 349 19.56 6.08 3.80
N GLY A 350 18.62 5.24 4.19
CA GLY A 350 18.59 4.50 5.44
C GLY A 350 18.01 5.22 6.65
N ASP A 351 17.22 6.28 6.49
CA ASP A 351 16.64 7.04 7.62
C ASP A 351 15.18 7.46 7.40
N LEU A 352 14.26 6.71 8.02
CA LEU A 352 12.82 6.97 8.06
C LEU A 352 12.42 8.37 8.55
N ASN A 353 13.29 9.06 9.31
CA ASN A 353 13.02 10.41 9.79
C ASN A 353 13.64 11.50 8.90
N TYR A 354 14.31 11.10 7.83
CA TYR A 354 15.04 11.96 6.91
C TYR A 354 14.65 11.64 5.45
N GLY A 355 13.37 11.30 5.25
CA GLY A 355 12.75 11.21 3.93
C GLY A 355 13.11 9.96 3.13
N ASP A 356 13.53 8.89 3.79
CA ASP A 356 13.67 7.58 3.16
C ASP A 356 12.71 6.58 3.79
N SER A 357 11.62 6.29 3.09
CA SER A 357 10.46 5.54 3.58
C SER A 357 10.71 4.03 3.74
N ASP A 358 11.75 3.46 3.12
CA ASP A 358 12.12 2.07 3.39
C ASP A 358 13.08 1.95 4.59
N GLY A 359 13.82 3.00 4.92
CA GLY A 359 14.73 3.05 6.05
C GLY A 359 15.98 2.18 5.90
N VAL A 360 16.27 1.67 4.70
CA VAL A 360 17.38 0.76 4.42
C VAL A 360 18.49 1.50 3.69
N ALA A 361 19.68 1.56 4.29
CA ALA A 361 20.85 2.17 3.65
C ALA A 361 21.38 1.29 2.49
N ASN A 362 20.78 1.38 1.30
CA ASN A 362 21.05 0.51 0.14
C ASN A 362 21.44 1.28 -1.12
N GLY A 363 21.55 2.60 -1.05
CA GLY A 363 21.83 3.46 -2.18
C GLY A 363 20.58 4.01 -2.86
N ILE A 364 19.38 3.70 -2.35
CA ILE A 364 18.09 4.14 -2.85
C ILE A 364 17.38 4.97 -1.78
N ILE A 365 16.67 6.02 -2.20
CA ILE A 365 15.76 6.76 -1.33
C ILE A 365 14.38 6.69 -1.96
N LEU A 366 13.38 6.27 -1.17
CA LEU A 366 11.96 6.34 -1.52
C LEU A 366 11.28 7.43 -0.69
N ASP A 367 10.58 8.36 -1.33
CA ASP A 367 9.98 9.51 -0.63
C ASP A 367 8.61 9.93 -1.21
N PRO A 368 7.52 9.32 -0.73
CA PRO A 368 6.17 9.82 -0.95
C PRO A 368 5.95 11.12 -0.17
N CYS A 369 6.01 12.25 -0.85
CA CYS A 369 5.98 13.57 -0.24
C CYS A 369 5.24 14.62 -1.06
N GLY A 370 4.96 15.78 -0.46
CA GLY A 370 4.27 16.84 -1.17
C GLY A 370 4.04 18.10 -0.35
N ILE A 371 3.46 19.10 -1.01
CA ILE A 371 3.16 20.39 -0.39
C ILE A 371 1.83 20.28 0.34
N GLY A 372 1.84 20.49 1.65
CA GLY A 372 0.66 20.51 2.49
C GLY A 372 0.32 21.91 3.00
N VAL A 373 -0.97 22.24 2.97
CA VAL A 373 -1.52 23.44 3.59
C VAL A 373 -2.32 23.03 4.83
N GLU A 374 -2.00 23.62 5.98
CA GLU A 374 -2.80 23.46 7.18
C GLU A 374 -3.99 24.43 7.14
N THR A 375 -5.14 24.03 7.68
CA THR A 375 -6.19 25.00 8.01
C THR A 375 -5.74 25.83 9.20
N ASP A 376 -5.73 27.16 9.08
CA ASP A 376 -5.48 28.09 10.18
C ASP A 376 -6.34 27.71 11.41
N HIS A 377 -5.72 27.10 12.42
CA HIS A 377 -6.31 26.91 13.74
C HIS A 377 -6.18 28.19 14.59
N THR A 378 -6.44 29.37 14.02
CA THR A 378 -6.57 30.60 14.81
C THR A 378 -7.56 31.58 14.20
N ALA A 379 -8.85 31.35 14.48
CA ALA A 379 -9.79 32.46 14.68
C ALA A 379 -10.28 32.44 16.13
N THR A 380 -9.35 32.57 17.08
CA THR A 380 -9.68 33.04 18.43
C THR A 380 -10.20 34.45 18.27
N LEU A 381 -11.53 34.58 18.30
CA LEU A 381 -12.23 35.86 18.32
C LEU A 381 -11.69 36.69 19.49
N GLY A 382 -10.88 37.69 19.15
CA GLY A 382 -10.52 38.77 20.06
C GLY A 382 -11.80 39.44 20.54
N VAL A 383 -12.07 39.29 21.83
CA VAL A 383 -13.14 39.99 22.53
C VAL A 383 -12.87 41.49 22.45
N ALA A 384 -13.69 42.20 21.67
CA ALA A 384 -13.84 43.64 21.79
C ALA A 384 -15.34 43.97 21.88
N ASP A 385 -15.65 44.64 22.98
CA ASP A 385 -16.94 45.10 23.49
C ASP A 385 -17.70 46.03 22.51
N GLY A 386 -19.04 46.00 22.55
CA GLY A 386 -19.86 47.12 22.06
C GLY A 386 -20.99 46.84 21.07
N SER A 387 -22.12 46.31 21.57
CA SER A 387 -23.50 46.76 21.26
C SER A 387 -24.03 46.74 19.81
N LYS A 388 -24.90 45.74 19.52
CA LYS A 388 -26.30 45.87 19.04
C LYS A 388 -26.72 44.60 18.26
N GLY A 389 -27.68 43.83 18.79
CA GLY A 389 -28.43 42.84 18.02
C GLY A 389 -29.43 43.49 17.03
N PRO A 390 -30.37 42.74 16.38
CA PRO A 390 -30.87 41.44 16.85
C PRO A 390 -31.32 40.39 15.78
N CYS A 391 -31.73 39.20 16.29
CA CYS A 391 -32.66 38.17 15.76
C CYS A 391 -32.13 37.20 14.66
N PHE A 392 -32.34 35.88 14.68
CA PHE A 392 -33.41 35.03 15.24
C PHE A 392 -32.92 33.62 15.68
N MET A 393 -33.45 33.13 16.82
CA MET A 393 -33.64 31.70 17.18
C MET A 393 -34.74 31.08 16.29
N SER A 394 -35.00 29.78 16.10
CA SER A 394 -34.63 28.45 16.60
C SER A 394 -35.37 27.46 15.62
N THR A 395 -35.21 26.14 15.55
CA THR A 395 -35.60 25.11 16.51
C THR A 395 -35.31 23.72 15.92
N SER A 396 -34.92 22.80 16.79
CA SER A 396 -34.77 21.35 16.67
C SER A 396 -36.06 20.58 16.36
N ALA A 397 -35.92 19.39 15.76
CA ALA A 397 -36.76 18.24 16.10
C ALA A 397 -35.99 16.92 15.85
N SER A 398 -35.71 16.23 16.94
CA SER A 398 -35.32 14.83 17.03
C SER A 398 -36.48 13.91 16.70
N ASP A 399 -36.21 12.72 16.16
CA ASP A 399 -36.92 11.51 16.56
C ASP A 399 -35.98 10.29 16.45
N ASP A 400 -35.96 9.54 17.53
CA ASP A 400 -35.14 8.36 17.80
C ASP A 400 -36.08 7.14 17.76
N ALA A 401 -35.73 6.09 17.02
CA ALA A 401 -36.42 4.81 17.09
C ALA A 401 -35.51 3.66 16.61
N ALA A 402 -35.00 2.91 17.59
CA ALA A 402 -34.29 1.66 17.39
C ALA A 402 -35.22 0.52 16.93
N ALA A 403 -34.78 -0.27 15.95
CA ALA A 403 -35.26 -1.63 15.73
C ALA A 403 -34.11 -2.51 15.20
N ARG A 404 -33.76 -3.53 16.00
CA ARG A 404 -32.74 -4.54 15.72
C ARG A 404 -33.27 -5.54 14.70
N GLY A 405 -32.47 -5.88 13.69
CA GLY A 405 -32.74 -6.98 12.76
C GLY A 405 -31.43 -7.47 12.12
N ALA A 406 -30.96 -8.63 12.56
CA ALA A 406 -29.82 -9.32 11.96
C ALA A 406 -30.21 -9.92 10.60
N LEU A 407 -29.42 -9.68 9.56
CA LEU A 407 -29.51 -10.36 8.26
C LEU A 407 -28.11 -10.46 7.66
N ALA A 408 -27.74 -11.69 7.29
CA ALA A 408 -26.46 -12.08 6.70
C ALA A 408 -26.18 -11.34 5.38
N GLY A 409 -24.96 -10.84 5.22
CA GLY A 409 -24.51 -10.11 4.04
C GLY A 409 -24.27 -11.03 2.84
N ILE A 410 -25.13 -10.92 1.83
CA ILE A 410 -24.78 -11.19 0.43
C ILE A 410 -24.91 -9.83 -0.25
N LEU A 411 -23.79 -9.17 -0.54
CA LEU A 411 -23.79 -7.86 -1.17
C LEU A 411 -23.84 -8.03 -2.70
N PHE A 412 -24.92 -7.56 -3.31
CA PHE A 412 -25.09 -7.47 -4.76
C PHE A 412 -24.51 -6.15 -5.28
N MET A 413 -23.68 -6.22 -6.33
CA MET A 413 -23.15 -5.06 -7.06
C MET A 413 -24.23 -4.45 -7.97
N VAL A 414 -24.49 -3.14 -7.84
CA VAL A 414 -25.28 -2.35 -8.79
C VAL A 414 -24.38 -1.21 -9.28
N ILE A 415 -23.92 -1.30 -10.53
CA ILE A 415 -23.15 -0.25 -11.19
C ILE A 415 -24.13 0.75 -11.82
N TRP A 416 -24.06 2.02 -11.42
CA TRP A 416 -24.75 3.13 -12.09
C TRP A 416 -23.69 4.04 -12.71
N LEU A 417 -23.58 4.07 -14.05
CA LEU A 417 -22.72 5.02 -14.74
C LEU A 417 -23.57 5.92 -15.66
N LEU A 418 -23.60 7.20 -15.30
CA LEU A 418 -24.24 8.26 -16.07
C LEU A 418 -23.50 8.50 -17.38
N LYS A 419 -24.22 8.27 -18.47
CA LYS A 419 -23.84 8.63 -19.84
C LYS A 419 -23.84 10.15 -19.98
N LYS A 420 -22.69 10.76 -20.27
CA LYS A 420 -22.65 12.10 -20.87
C LYS A 420 -21.70 12.10 -22.07
N ARG A 421 -22.27 11.82 -23.25
CA ARG A 421 -21.74 12.30 -24.53
C ARG A 421 -22.91 12.76 -25.37
N GLU A 422 -22.90 14.05 -25.71
CA GLU A 422 -22.98 14.59 -27.07
C GLU A 422 -23.62 15.99 -27.11
N SER A 423 -22.88 16.92 -27.70
CA SER A 423 -23.41 17.92 -28.63
C SER A 423 -22.21 18.43 -29.45
N THR A 424 -22.00 17.88 -30.66
CA THR A 424 -22.31 18.49 -31.97
C THR A 424 -21.61 19.86 -32.16
N LYS A 425 -20.88 20.16 -33.25
CA LYS A 425 -21.22 20.00 -34.68
C LYS A 425 -20.04 20.56 -35.55
N PRO A 426 -20.14 20.77 -36.89
CA PRO A 426 -19.18 20.22 -37.86
C PRO A 426 -18.42 21.29 -38.70
N LEU A 427 -17.34 20.87 -39.35
CA LEU A 427 -17.09 20.95 -40.80
C LEU A 427 -15.75 20.31 -41.14
#